data_AF-R7TNI6-F1
#
_entry.id   AF-R7TNI6-F1
#
_cell.length_a   1.000
_cell.length_b   1.000
_cell.length_c   1.000
_cell.angle_alpha   90.00
_cell.angle_beta   90.00
_cell.angle_gamma   90.00
#
_symmetry.space_group_name_H-M   'P 1'
#
loop_
_entity.id
_entity.type
_entity.pdbx_description
1 polymer ?
#
loop_
_entity_poly.entity_id
_entity_poly.type
_entity_poly.pdbx_seq_one_letter_code
_entity_poly.pdbx_strand_id
1 'polypeptide(L)'
;MAGSDDDNEPLLQNAEATGFEVRHRTPRQKVKGLFESDRILGREAYCDVGGINISASASLQSLQLPVEADCIVAIFVIAFDTKAGNLVEWCLPEDADLDGVEFKAMASGSHTLQRDFVYFSHKGRYGLSCFENMPVDSELERGARMKSVGILATSYTLLHRHMQFLETQVRHQLEIPERYGQLKAFWEDKQGVLPASTSSLSLGLPVSAASTPSIELLPEMKITHPAGCFSQFMKFFGEHIFALWKYVLLGKRIIFFSPPPIGVVCYRVYCACCLGNHNLHSALMSQEPKPQFYVNVADIDTLETEVQYIACTTEKIFETKRSLYDVYVDNQNITSHSPNLKDLLSVSDADRDKFQKLINQRNQEIFSMQEFGDRELDEEDMFTNFFMEQNNRLFQTLIDVSASQDRQLTSDHMKCMGLDPVGDRSFLMQLVETYGIDVMLMVDNPCCPR
;
A
#
# COMPACT_ATOMS: atom_id res chain seq x y z
N MET A 1 -59.57 -49.29 4.59
CA MET A 1 -60.84 -49.12 5.33
C MET A 1 -60.58 -48.16 6.46
N ALA A 2 -61.34 -47.05 6.49
CA ALA A 2 -61.60 -46.07 7.58
C ALA A 2 -60.39 -45.55 8.39
N GLY A 3 -60.14 -44.25 8.55
CA GLY A 3 -60.99 -43.10 8.92
C GLY A 3 -60.31 -42.48 10.15
N SER A 4 -59.70 -41.30 10.07
CA SER A 4 -60.26 -39.94 10.23
C SER A 4 -60.49 -39.52 11.69
N ASP A 5 -60.32 -38.20 11.90
CA ASP A 5 -60.78 -37.34 13.00
C ASP A 5 -59.77 -37.05 14.12
N ASP A 6 -59.70 -35.86 14.71
CA ASP A 6 -59.87 -34.44 14.29
C ASP A 6 -59.52 -33.58 15.53
N ASP A 7 -59.00 -32.38 15.29
CA ASP A 7 -59.19 -31.10 16.01
C ASP A 7 -59.42 -31.02 17.54
N ASN A 8 -58.62 -30.19 18.23
CA ASN A 8 -59.06 -28.85 18.67
C ASN A 8 -58.06 -28.13 19.60
N GLU A 9 -57.69 -26.92 19.19
CA GLU A 9 -57.38 -25.79 20.08
C GLU A 9 -58.65 -25.32 20.83
N PRO A 10 -58.53 -24.56 21.95
CA PRO A 10 -58.94 -23.15 21.86
C PRO A 10 -58.19 -22.14 22.78
N LEU A 11 -57.82 -21.00 22.18
CA LEU A 11 -58.18 -19.59 22.46
C LEU A 11 -58.20 -18.99 23.91
N LEU A 12 -57.31 -17.98 24.08
CA LEU A 12 -57.52 -16.57 24.50
C LEU A 12 -58.10 -16.19 25.89
N GLN A 13 -57.35 -15.38 26.68
CA GLN A 13 -57.54 -13.91 26.81
C GLN A 13 -56.62 -13.23 27.86
N ASN A 14 -55.87 -12.23 27.37
CA ASN A 14 -55.60 -10.87 27.88
C ASN A 14 -55.23 -10.58 29.35
N ALA A 15 -54.04 -9.97 29.52
CA ALA A 15 -53.88 -8.71 30.26
C ALA A 15 -52.64 -7.92 29.74
N GLU A 16 -52.92 -6.66 29.38
CA GLU A 16 -52.06 -5.50 29.04
C GLU A 16 -50.94 -5.22 30.06
N ALA A 17 -49.94 -4.35 29.91
CA ALA A 17 -49.25 -3.64 28.83
C ALA A 17 -48.12 -2.84 29.52
N THR A 18 -46.90 -2.82 28.97
CA THR A 18 -45.98 -1.65 29.05
C THR A 18 -44.97 -1.76 27.92
N GLY A 19 -45.06 -0.84 26.96
CA GLY A 19 -44.33 -0.88 25.70
C GLY A 19 -42.89 -0.42 25.78
N PHE A 20 -42.05 -1.01 24.93
CA PHE A 20 -40.82 -0.44 24.39
C PHE A 20 -40.62 -1.01 22.97
N GLU A 21 -41.07 -0.29 21.94
CA GLU A 21 -40.76 -0.61 20.54
C GLU A 21 -39.31 -0.19 20.23
N VAL A 22 -38.43 -1.16 20.00
CA VAL A 22 -37.13 -0.93 19.37
C VAL A 22 -37.33 -1.05 17.85
N ARG A 23 -37.44 0.08 17.14
CA ARG A 23 -37.41 0.11 15.68
C ARG A 23 -35.98 -0.08 15.18
N HIS A 24 -35.70 -1.21 14.55
CA HIS A 24 -34.52 -1.39 13.71
C HIS A 24 -34.57 -0.40 12.53
N ARG A 25 -33.61 0.54 12.48
CA ARG A 25 -33.38 1.43 11.33
C ARG A 25 -32.17 0.93 10.53
N THR A 26 -32.35 0.82 9.22
CA THR A 26 -31.30 0.43 8.26
C THR A 26 -30.32 1.59 7.97
N PRO A 27 -29.09 1.30 7.50
CA PRO A 27 -28.00 2.30 7.40
C PRO A 27 -28.23 3.43 6.39
N ARG A 28 -29.29 3.40 5.57
CA ARG A 28 -29.56 4.37 4.49
C ARG A 28 -30.24 5.68 4.93
N GLN A 29 -30.48 5.90 6.22
CA GLN A 29 -31.17 7.11 6.70
C GLN A 29 -30.32 8.09 7.52
N LYS A 30 -29.00 7.87 7.65
CA LYS A 30 -28.10 8.78 8.38
C LYS A 30 -27.49 9.93 7.55
N VAL A 31 -27.76 10.01 6.24
CA VAL A 31 -27.14 11.02 5.35
C VAL A 31 -28.04 12.20 5.01
N LYS A 32 -29.34 12.17 5.35
CA LYS A 32 -30.28 13.28 5.08
C LYS A 32 -30.37 14.35 6.18
N GLY A 33 -29.74 14.15 7.33
CA GLY A 33 -29.81 15.06 8.48
C GLY A 33 -28.69 16.11 8.58
N LEU A 34 -27.73 16.11 7.65
CA LEU A 34 -26.58 17.04 7.67
C LEU A 34 -26.69 18.15 6.63
N PHE A 35 -27.78 18.22 5.86
CA PHE A 35 -27.97 19.17 4.76
C PHE A 35 -28.86 20.39 5.11
N GLU A 36 -29.29 20.54 6.36
CA GLU A 36 -30.20 21.65 6.75
C GLU A 36 -29.61 22.66 7.75
N SER A 37 -28.37 22.48 8.22
CA SER A 37 -27.77 23.35 9.24
C SER A 37 -26.85 24.48 8.74
N ASP A 38 -26.46 24.50 7.46
CA ASP A 38 -25.53 25.53 6.92
C ASP A 38 -26.20 26.63 6.09
N ARG A 39 -27.53 26.80 6.24
CA ARG A 39 -28.30 27.85 5.56
C ARG A 39 -28.73 29.01 6.47
N ILE A 40 -27.88 29.44 7.41
CA ILE A 40 -28.12 30.72 8.11
C ILE A 40 -26.78 31.41 8.44
N LEU A 41 -26.22 32.15 7.48
CA LEU A 41 -25.76 33.53 7.67
C LEU A 41 -25.42 34.14 6.29
N GLY A 42 -26.17 35.17 5.90
CA GLY A 42 -25.96 35.88 4.64
C GLY A 42 -25.20 37.21 4.81
N ARG A 43 -24.85 37.77 3.63
CA ARG A 43 -24.38 39.15 3.34
C ARG A 43 -22.92 39.44 3.70
N GLU A 44 -22.12 40.18 2.91
CA GLU A 44 -22.42 41.11 1.82
C GLU A 44 -21.16 41.32 0.93
N ALA A 45 -21.37 41.68 -0.34
CA ALA A 45 -20.32 41.92 -1.34
C ALA A 45 -19.75 43.34 -1.26
N TYR A 46 -18.45 43.52 -1.57
CA TYR A 46 -17.92 44.77 -2.14
C TYR A 46 -16.68 44.50 -2.99
N CYS A 47 -16.70 44.97 -4.23
CA CYS A 47 -15.55 45.05 -5.13
C CYS A 47 -14.76 46.32 -4.79
N ASP A 48 -13.42 46.25 -4.74
CA ASP A 48 -12.61 47.43 -5.01
C ASP A 48 -11.26 47.09 -5.65
N VAL A 49 -10.87 47.97 -6.57
CA VAL A 49 -9.72 47.90 -7.46
C VAL A 49 -8.59 48.72 -6.83
N GLY A 50 -7.43 48.13 -6.59
CA GLY A 50 -6.26 48.88 -6.11
C GLY A 50 -5.00 48.05 -6.05
N GLY A 51 -4.06 48.32 -6.97
CA GLY A 51 -2.76 47.65 -7.02
C GLY A 51 -1.91 47.91 -5.78
N ILE A 52 -1.12 46.92 -5.39
CA ILE A 52 -0.10 47.06 -4.34
C ILE A 52 1.20 46.40 -4.83
N ASN A 53 2.26 47.21 -4.75
CA ASN A 53 3.63 46.94 -5.11
C ASN A 53 4.22 45.71 -4.41
N ILE A 54 4.97 44.93 -5.17
CA ILE A 54 5.87 43.89 -4.65
C ILE A 54 7.11 44.60 -4.09
N SER A 55 7.28 44.55 -2.77
CA SER A 55 8.56 44.81 -2.12
C SER A 55 8.82 43.75 -1.06
N ALA A 56 10.06 43.26 -1.09
CA ALA A 56 10.53 42.06 -0.42
C ALA A 56 10.54 42.17 1.11
N SER A 57 10.66 40.98 1.73
CA SER A 57 11.06 40.65 3.10
C SER A 57 9.93 40.16 4.02
N ALA A 58 9.58 38.87 3.86
CA ALA A 58 9.06 38.06 4.95
C ALA A 58 9.97 36.84 5.08
N SER A 59 10.68 36.79 6.20
CA SER A 59 11.59 35.72 6.59
C SER A 59 10.88 34.37 6.53
N LEU A 60 11.43 33.42 5.76
CA LEU A 60 11.08 32.00 5.84
C LEU A 60 11.49 31.48 7.22
N GLN A 61 10.57 31.51 8.19
CA GLN A 61 10.65 30.59 9.31
C GLN A 61 10.41 29.20 8.74
N SER A 62 11.47 28.41 8.70
CA SER A 62 11.42 26.98 8.44
C SER A 62 10.45 26.33 9.44
N LEU A 63 9.24 26.03 8.99
CA LEU A 63 8.37 25.08 9.66
C LEU A 63 9.08 23.73 9.61
N GLN A 64 9.84 23.41 10.65
CA GLN A 64 10.37 22.07 10.85
C GLN A 64 9.19 21.15 11.13
N LEU A 65 8.76 20.43 10.09
CA LEU A 65 7.86 19.30 10.18
C LEU A 65 8.44 18.27 11.17
N PRO A 66 7.61 17.56 11.95
CA PRO A 66 8.10 16.55 12.87
C PRO A 66 8.85 15.47 12.08
N VAL A 67 10.15 15.31 12.38
CA VAL A 67 10.98 14.21 11.86
C VAL A 67 10.27 12.90 12.21
N GLU A 68 9.94 12.09 11.21
CA GLU A 68 9.33 10.77 11.43
C GLU A 68 10.19 9.98 12.42
N ALA A 69 9.60 9.60 13.55
CA ALA A 69 10.33 8.92 14.61
C ALA A 69 10.59 7.46 14.20
N ASP A 70 11.86 7.08 14.14
CA ASP A 70 12.36 5.73 13.90
C ASP A 70 12.01 4.82 15.09
N CYS A 71 10.75 4.39 15.15
CA CYS A 71 10.20 3.65 16.29
C CYS A 71 10.37 2.13 16.07
N ILE A 72 11.51 1.60 16.49
CA ILE A 72 11.75 0.15 16.49
C ILE A 72 10.99 -0.47 17.67
N VAL A 73 10.19 -1.49 17.40
CA VAL A 73 9.29 -2.14 18.38
C VAL A 73 9.73 -3.56 18.75
N ALA A 74 10.56 -4.19 17.92
CA ALA A 74 11.29 -5.39 18.30
C ALA A 74 12.57 -5.53 17.46
N ILE A 75 13.55 -6.25 17.99
CA ILE A 75 14.70 -6.79 17.27
C ILE A 75 14.81 -8.29 17.56
N PHE A 76 15.16 -9.09 16.56
CA PHE A 76 15.17 -10.55 16.70
C PHE A 76 16.24 -11.21 15.84
N VAL A 77 16.60 -12.43 16.24
CA VAL A 77 17.48 -13.34 15.51
C VAL A 77 16.71 -14.64 15.31
N ILE A 78 16.64 -15.07 14.06
CA ILE A 78 16.09 -16.36 13.65
C ILE A 78 17.24 -17.27 13.26
N ALA A 79 17.17 -18.51 13.69
CA ALA A 79 18.09 -19.56 13.29
C ALA A 79 17.33 -20.70 12.61
N PHE A 80 17.97 -21.34 11.66
CA PHE A 80 17.46 -22.58 11.09
C PHE A 80 17.94 -23.78 11.92
N ASP A 81 16.99 -24.54 12.45
CA ASP A 81 17.22 -25.83 13.08
C ASP A 81 16.84 -26.96 12.11
N THR A 82 17.69 -27.98 12.02
CA THR A 82 17.50 -29.09 11.07
C THR A 82 16.32 -30.01 11.39
N LYS A 83 15.77 -29.93 12.61
CA LYS A 83 14.64 -30.75 13.08
C LYS A 83 13.35 -29.95 13.21
N ALA A 84 13.45 -28.74 13.75
CA ALA A 84 12.30 -27.88 14.04
C ALA A 84 12.00 -26.84 12.95
N GLY A 85 12.93 -26.62 12.01
CA GLY A 85 12.81 -25.58 10.98
C GLY A 85 13.27 -24.21 11.49
N ASN A 86 12.63 -23.14 11.01
CA ASN A 86 12.97 -21.78 11.43
C ASN A 86 12.49 -21.55 12.86
N LEU A 87 13.33 -20.96 13.71
CA LEU A 87 13.01 -20.65 15.10
C LEU A 87 13.52 -19.26 15.48
N VAL A 88 12.78 -18.56 16.34
CA VAL A 88 13.29 -17.36 17.01
C VAL A 88 14.32 -17.80 18.05
N GLU A 89 15.61 -17.56 17.76
CA GLU A 89 16.73 -17.87 18.66
C GLU A 89 16.82 -16.84 19.79
N TRP A 90 16.57 -15.57 19.47
CA TRP A 90 16.68 -14.46 20.41
C TRP A 90 15.81 -13.28 19.97
N CYS A 91 15.27 -12.53 20.92
CA CYS A 91 14.56 -11.28 20.64
C CYS A 91 14.65 -10.27 21.79
N LEU A 92 14.36 -9.01 21.47
CA LEU A 92 14.00 -7.96 22.41
C LEU A 92 12.80 -7.15 21.88
N PRO A 93 11.88 -6.71 22.75
CA PRO A 93 11.77 -7.12 24.16
C PRO A 93 11.40 -8.61 24.30
N GLU A 94 11.71 -9.23 25.44
CA GLU A 94 11.54 -10.69 25.64
C GLU A 94 10.07 -11.14 25.59
N ASP A 95 9.14 -10.23 25.85
CA ASP A 95 7.69 -10.43 25.79
C ASP A 95 7.07 -9.98 24.45
N ALA A 96 7.90 -9.71 23.44
CA ALA A 96 7.41 -9.35 22.11
C ALA A 96 6.61 -10.51 21.50
N ASP A 97 5.38 -10.22 21.09
CA ASP A 97 4.58 -11.15 20.29
C ASP A 97 5.17 -11.26 18.87
N LEU A 98 5.93 -12.33 18.63
CA LEU A 98 6.66 -12.62 17.40
C LEU A 98 6.21 -13.91 16.72
N ASP A 99 5.10 -14.51 17.17
CA ASP A 99 4.62 -15.79 16.66
C ASP A 99 4.42 -15.76 15.14
N GLY A 100 5.20 -16.56 14.42
CA GLY A 100 5.16 -16.69 12.96
C GLY A 100 6.08 -15.72 12.21
N VAL A 101 6.83 -14.86 12.90
CA VAL A 101 7.83 -13.97 12.27
C VAL A 101 8.93 -14.78 11.58
N GLU A 102 9.26 -15.95 12.11
CA GLU A 102 10.30 -16.87 11.62
C GLU A 102 10.04 -17.36 10.18
N PHE A 103 8.77 -17.42 9.76
CA PHE A 103 8.38 -17.82 8.41
C PHE A 103 8.35 -16.64 7.43
N LYS A 104 8.40 -15.40 7.93
CA LYS A 104 8.48 -14.18 7.11
C LYS A 104 9.92 -13.73 6.92
N ALA A 105 10.69 -13.73 8.00
CA ALA A 105 12.06 -13.23 7.98
C ALA A 105 13.07 -14.22 7.36
N MET A 106 12.69 -15.50 7.23
CA MET A 106 13.38 -16.48 6.40
C MET A 106 12.42 -17.08 5.38
N ALA A 107 12.40 -16.50 4.18
CA ALA A 107 11.50 -16.89 3.11
C ALA A 107 11.72 -18.33 2.62
N SER A 108 10.66 -18.97 2.13
CA SER A 108 10.78 -20.28 1.49
C SER A 108 11.73 -20.20 0.29
N GLY A 109 12.72 -21.09 0.26
CA GLY A 109 13.77 -21.13 -0.76
C GLY A 109 15.05 -20.36 -0.41
N SER A 110 15.12 -19.61 0.70
CA SER A 110 16.32 -18.82 1.04
C SER A 110 17.61 -19.65 1.17
N HIS A 111 17.51 -20.94 1.47
CA HIS A 111 18.66 -21.85 1.55
C HIS A 111 19.47 -21.97 0.23
N THR A 112 18.88 -21.62 -0.92
CA THR A 112 19.59 -21.63 -2.21
C THR A 112 20.45 -20.38 -2.43
N LEU A 113 20.36 -19.40 -1.54
CA LEU A 113 21.08 -18.14 -1.60
C LEU A 113 22.11 -18.06 -0.49
N GLN A 114 23.18 -17.31 -0.74
CA GLN A 114 24.15 -16.95 0.29
C GLN A 114 23.61 -15.82 1.19
N ARG A 115 22.91 -14.86 0.61
CA ARG A 115 22.36 -13.69 1.32
C ARG A 115 21.10 -13.19 0.64
N ASP A 116 20.18 -12.63 1.42
CA ASP A 116 18.99 -11.95 0.95
C ASP A 116 18.49 -10.98 2.05
N PHE A 117 17.54 -10.12 1.72
CA PHE A 117 16.80 -9.33 2.70
C PHE A 117 15.31 -9.42 2.40
N VAL A 118 14.46 -9.21 3.41
CA VAL A 118 13.01 -9.35 3.27
C VAL A 118 12.33 -8.20 4.01
N TYR A 119 11.42 -7.51 3.32
CA TYR A 119 10.42 -6.67 3.97
C TYR A 119 9.13 -7.47 4.13
N PHE A 120 8.43 -7.28 5.22
CA PHE A 120 7.16 -7.98 5.48
C PHE A 120 6.27 -7.16 6.40
N SER A 121 4.96 -7.41 6.35
CA SER A 121 4.05 -6.97 7.40
C SER A 121 3.85 -8.07 8.44
N HIS A 122 3.70 -7.68 9.70
CA HIS A 122 3.43 -8.60 10.80
C HIS A 122 2.56 -7.92 11.86
N LYS A 123 1.33 -8.40 12.05
CA LYS A 123 0.40 -7.93 13.09
C LYS A 123 0.27 -6.40 13.17
N GLY A 124 0.16 -5.75 12.01
CA GLY A 124 0.04 -4.27 11.91
C GLY A 124 1.35 -3.49 12.05
N ARG A 125 2.50 -4.16 12.05
CA ARG A 125 3.85 -3.59 12.05
C ARG A 125 4.58 -3.97 10.77
N TYR A 126 5.66 -3.26 10.47
CA TYR A 126 6.53 -3.53 9.34
C TYR A 126 7.86 -4.10 9.80
N GLY A 127 8.33 -5.13 9.12
CA GLY A 127 9.59 -5.81 9.41
C GLY A 127 10.58 -5.69 8.27
N LEU A 128 11.86 -5.59 8.64
CA LEU A 128 13.00 -5.81 7.76
C LEU A 128 13.89 -6.87 8.39
N SER A 129 14.24 -7.89 7.64
CA SER A 129 15.23 -8.88 8.04
C SER A 129 16.30 -9.08 6.97
N CYS A 130 17.52 -9.36 7.40
CA CYS A 130 18.64 -9.76 6.56
C CYS A 130 18.98 -11.21 6.86
N PHE A 131 19.14 -12.01 5.80
CA PHE A 131 19.43 -13.43 5.86
C PHE A 131 20.83 -13.70 5.32
N GLU A 132 21.56 -14.61 5.96
CA GLU A 132 22.82 -15.13 5.44
C GLU A 132 22.96 -16.64 5.71
N ASN A 133 23.49 -17.33 4.72
CA ASN A 133 23.79 -18.76 4.72
C ASN A 133 25.31 -18.94 4.64
N MET A 134 25.88 -19.52 5.69
CA MET A 134 27.31 -19.78 5.81
C MET A 134 27.57 -21.29 5.75
N PRO A 135 28.37 -21.78 4.79
CA PRO A 135 28.78 -23.17 4.77
C PRO A 135 29.64 -23.48 6.01
N VAL A 136 29.39 -24.62 6.65
CA VAL A 136 30.09 -25.05 7.87
C VAL A 136 30.48 -26.51 7.76
N ASP A 137 31.66 -26.87 8.26
CA ASP A 137 32.12 -28.26 8.31
C ASP A 137 31.52 -28.97 9.54
N SER A 138 30.19 -29.13 9.54
CA SER A 138 29.43 -29.76 10.63
C SER A 138 28.34 -30.68 10.08
N GLU A 139 28.41 -31.96 10.41
CA GLU A 139 27.37 -32.95 10.06
C GLU A 139 26.05 -32.66 10.78
N LEU A 140 26.11 -32.12 12.01
CA LEU A 140 24.94 -31.75 12.81
C LEU A 140 24.13 -30.62 12.15
N GLU A 141 24.84 -29.67 11.55
CA GLU A 141 24.26 -28.52 10.83
C GLU A 141 24.09 -28.82 9.33
N ARG A 142 24.28 -30.07 8.91
CA ARG A 142 24.16 -30.51 7.49
C ARG A 142 24.96 -29.66 6.51
N GLY A 143 26.12 -29.18 6.92
CA GLY A 143 27.01 -28.42 6.03
C GLY A 143 26.69 -26.93 5.90
N ALA A 144 25.63 -26.41 6.53
CA ALA A 144 25.21 -25.02 6.38
C ALA A 144 24.57 -24.45 7.65
N ARG A 145 25.05 -23.29 8.09
CA ARG A 145 24.48 -22.49 9.16
C ARG A 145 23.74 -21.31 8.57
N MET A 146 22.46 -21.20 8.90
CA MET A 146 21.57 -20.19 8.35
C MET A 146 20.97 -19.37 9.48
N LYS A 147 21.09 -18.05 9.38
CA LYS A 147 20.49 -17.11 10.33
C LYS A 147 19.85 -15.95 9.60
N SER A 148 18.89 -15.32 10.25
CA SER A 148 18.36 -14.03 9.87
C SER A 148 18.28 -13.09 11.08
N VAL A 149 18.65 -11.83 10.89
CA VAL A 149 18.53 -10.79 11.90
C VAL A 149 17.55 -9.75 11.38
N GLY A 150 16.56 -9.38 12.17
CA GLY A 150 15.55 -8.43 11.74
C GLY A 150 15.01 -7.55 12.85
N ILE A 151 14.28 -6.53 12.43
CA ILE A 151 13.61 -5.53 13.27
C ILE A 151 12.15 -5.41 12.86
N LEU A 152 11.32 -4.99 13.80
CA LEU A 152 9.96 -4.52 13.56
C LEU A 152 9.88 -3.03 13.87
N ALA A 153 9.08 -2.29 13.12
CA ALA A 153 8.79 -0.87 13.34
C ALA A 153 7.33 -0.53 13.02
N THR A 154 6.89 0.66 13.43
CA THR A 154 5.55 1.17 13.12
C THR A 154 5.41 1.67 11.67
N SER A 155 6.53 1.96 11.01
CA SER A 155 6.59 2.47 9.63
C SER A 155 7.66 1.71 8.86
N TYR A 156 7.42 1.47 7.56
CA TYR A 156 8.40 0.81 6.69
C TYR A 156 9.41 1.78 6.07
N THR A 157 9.12 3.08 6.10
CA THR A 157 9.89 4.12 5.39
C THR A 157 11.34 4.18 5.87
N LEU A 158 11.57 4.08 7.17
CA LEU A 158 12.90 4.23 7.77
C LEU A 158 13.68 2.92 7.92
N LEU A 159 13.05 1.76 7.68
CA LEU A 159 13.68 0.45 7.89
C LEU A 159 14.97 0.28 7.08
N HIS A 160 15.01 0.81 5.86
CA HIS A 160 16.16 0.68 4.97
C HIS A 160 17.46 1.24 5.58
N ARG A 161 17.37 2.23 6.49
CA ARG A 161 18.52 2.83 7.17
C ARG A 161 19.27 1.83 8.05
N HIS A 162 18.60 0.77 8.50
CA HIS A 162 19.15 -0.25 9.39
C HIS A 162 19.72 -1.46 8.64
N MET A 163 19.50 -1.56 7.33
CA MET A 163 19.85 -2.74 6.55
C MET A 163 21.33 -3.13 6.66
N GLN A 164 22.24 -2.16 6.52
CA GLN A 164 23.68 -2.41 6.63
C GLN A 164 24.09 -2.92 8.03
N PHE A 165 23.44 -2.41 9.07
CA PHE A 165 23.65 -2.89 10.43
C PHE A 165 23.19 -4.35 10.56
N LEU A 166 21.98 -4.67 10.09
CA LEU A 166 21.42 -6.03 10.15
C LEU A 166 22.27 -7.04 9.36
N GLU A 167 22.75 -6.68 8.16
CA GLU A 167 23.68 -7.50 7.36
C GLU A 167 25.00 -7.77 8.09
N THR A 168 25.50 -6.79 8.84
CA THR A 168 26.70 -6.97 9.66
C THR A 168 26.42 -7.88 10.85
N GLN A 169 25.26 -7.71 11.49
CA GLN A 169 24.87 -8.51 12.65
C GLN A 169 24.61 -9.97 12.29
N VAL A 170 23.95 -10.27 11.16
CA VAL A 170 23.72 -11.66 10.76
C VAL A 170 25.04 -12.41 10.52
N ARG A 171 26.01 -11.77 9.86
CA ARG A 171 27.36 -12.32 9.71
C ARG A 171 28.03 -12.55 11.06
N HIS A 172 27.96 -11.58 11.97
CA HIS A 172 28.51 -11.73 13.31
C HIS A 172 27.89 -12.91 14.08
N GLN A 173 26.56 -13.10 14.01
CA GLN A 173 25.87 -14.21 14.66
C GLN A 173 26.20 -15.58 14.04
N LEU A 174 26.60 -15.62 12.77
CA LEU A 174 27.04 -16.84 12.10
C LEU A 174 28.47 -17.23 12.52
N GLU A 175 29.38 -16.25 12.58
CA GLU A 175 30.78 -16.45 12.96
C GLU A 175 30.95 -16.70 14.46
N ILE A 176 30.22 -15.95 15.30
CA ILE A 176 30.29 -15.99 16.76
C ILE A 176 28.88 -16.06 17.35
N PRO A 177 28.26 -17.25 17.39
CA PRO A 177 26.91 -17.44 17.92
C PRO A 177 26.74 -16.94 19.36
N GLU A 178 25.50 -16.65 19.73
CA GLU A 178 25.06 -16.27 21.09
C GLU A 178 25.62 -14.94 21.62
N ARG A 179 26.15 -14.07 20.75
CA ARG A 179 26.68 -12.76 21.14
C ARG A 179 25.76 -11.62 20.72
N TYR A 180 24.78 -11.31 21.57
CA TYR A 180 23.77 -10.29 21.26
C TYR A 180 24.11 -8.86 21.75
N GLY A 181 25.33 -8.61 22.23
CA GLY A 181 25.68 -7.32 22.86
C GLY A 181 25.46 -6.08 21.98
N GLN A 182 25.79 -6.16 20.68
CA GLN A 182 25.57 -5.06 19.74
C GLN A 182 24.08 -4.87 19.41
N LEU A 183 23.32 -5.95 19.32
CA LEU A 183 21.87 -5.93 19.10
C LEU A 183 21.14 -5.30 20.30
N LYS A 184 21.59 -5.60 21.52
CA LYS A 184 21.07 -4.98 22.77
C LYS A 184 21.32 -3.47 22.78
N ALA A 185 22.55 -3.05 22.50
CA ALA A 185 22.90 -1.62 22.46
C ALA A 185 22.12 -0.86 21.37
N PHE A 186 21.92 -1.48 20.21
CA PHE A 186 21.09 -0.92 19.14
C PHE A 186 19.63 -0.75 19.58
N TRP A 187 19.05 -1.77 20.21
CA TRP A 187 17.69 -1.71 20.73
C TRP A 187 17.52 -0.60 21.77
N GLU A 188 18.46 -0.46 22.70
CA GLU A 188 18.43 0.59 23.73
C GLU A 188 18.44 2.01 23.13
N ASP A 189 19.13 2.22 22.01
CA ASP A 189 19.21 3.50 21.29
C ASP A 189 17.97 3.80 20.43
N LYS A 190 17.39 2.77 19.80
CA LYS A 190 16.35 2.91 18.76
C LYS A 190 14.94 2.48 19.17
N GLN A 191 14.76 1.92 20.36
CA GLN A 191 13.44 1.51 20.82
C GLN A 191 12.48 2.71 20.86
N GLY A 192 11.35 2.57 20.17
CA GLY A 192 10.29 3.57 20.22
C GLY A 192 9.54 3.48 21.54
N VAL A 193 9.29 4.63 22.19
CA VAL A 193 8.34 4.68 23.32
C VAL A 193 6.93 4.62 22.75
N LEU A 194 6.36 3.42 22.63
CA LEU A 194 4.95 3.24 22.29
C LEU A 194 4.11 3.78 23.47
N PRO A 195 3.09 4.63 23.23
CA PRO A 195 2.20 5.05 24.30
C PRO A 195 1.46 3.82 24.84
N ALA A 196 1.74 3.48 26.10
CA ALA A 196 1.09 2.38 26.79
C ALA A 196 -0.43 2.57 26.76
N SER A 197 -1.15 1.56 26.25
CA SER A 197 -2.60 1.43 26.36
C SER A 197 -2.99 1.22 27.82
N THR A 198 -2.99 2.31 28.59
CA THR A 198 -3.47 2.30 29.98
C THR A 198 -4.99 2.28 29.98
N SER A 199 -5.53 1.17 30.44
CA SER A 199 -6.94 0.99 30.76
C SER A 199 -7.30 1.95 31.89
N SER A 200 -7.92 3.09 31.57
CA SER A 200 -8.61 3.91 32.57
C SER A 200 -9.88 4.53 31.97
N LEU A 201 -10.98 4.34 32.70
CA LEU A 201 -12.31 4.81 32.37
C LEU A 201 -12.33 6.35 32.38
N SER A 202 -12.43 6.98 31.21
CA SER A 202 -12.82 8.38 31.09
C SER A 202 -13.84 8.57 29.97
N LEU A 203 -14.95 9.19 30.34
CA LEU A 203 -16.13 9.44 29.53
C LEU A 203 -15.83 10.26 28.25
N GLY A 204 -16.20 9.68 27.10
CA GLY A 204 -16.77 10.39 25.95
C GLY A 204 -15.99 11.51 25.27
N LEU A 205 -14.97 11.15 24.47
CA LEU A 205 -14.55 11.87 23.26
C LEU A 205 -14.16 10.82 22.20
N PRO A 206 -14.50 11.01 20.91
CA PRO A 206 -14.14 10.02 19.89
C PRO A 206 -12.62 9.98 19.75
N VAL A 207 -12.04 8.83 20.08
CA VAL A 207 -10.64 8.49 19.87
C VAL A 207 -10.43 8.46 18.36
N SER A 208 -9.81 9.50 17.82
CA SER A 208 -9.24 9.46 16.47
C SER A 208 -8.21 8.34 16.44
N ALA A 209 -8.48 7.33 15.61
CA ALA A 209 -7.49 6.35 15.20
C ALA A 209 -6.23 7.07 14.75
N ALA A 210 -5.07 6.52 15.11
CA ALA A 210 -3.74 7.01 14.77
C ALA A 210 -3.72 7.61 13.36
N SER A 211 -3.67 8.94 13.31
CA SER A 211 -3.59 9.73 12.11
C SER A 211 -2.23 9.49 11.47
N THR A 212 -2.26 8.91 10.27
CA THR A 212 -1.21 8.95 9.25
C THR A 212 -0.51 10.31 9.29
N PRO A 213 0.84 10.38 9.30
CA PRO A 213 1.49 11.68 9.24
C PRO A 213 1.27 12.28 7.86
N SER A 214 0.55 13.39 7.80
CA SER A 214 0.53 14.27 6.63
C SER A 214 1.79 15.16 6.64
N ILE A 215 2.28 15.41 5.42
CA ILE A 215 3.09 16.54 4.93
C ILE A 215 4.56 16.19 4.55
N GLU A 216 4.75 16.08 3.23
CA GLU A 216 5.95 16.45 2.44
C GLU A 216 7.26 15.64 2.55
N LEU A 217 7.20 14.36 2.92
CA LEU A 217 8.24 13.42 2.50
C LEU A 217 7.57 12.23 1.82
N LEU A 218 7.88 11.98 0.55
CA LEU A 218 7.60 10.67 -0.02
C LEU A 218 8.21 9.61 0.91
N PRO A 219 7.51 8.50 1.19
CA PRO A 219 8.02 7.36 1.95
C PRO A 219 9.36 6.83 1.42
N GLU A 220 10.49 7.48 1.68
CA GLU A 220 11.77 7.16 1.05
C GLU A 220 12.23 5.76 1.46
N MET A 221 12.17 4.78 0.55
CA MET A 221 12.75 3.46 0.75
C MET A 221 13.92 3.30 -0.22
N LYS A 222 15.14 3.64 0.20
CA LYS A 222 16.31 3.43 -0.64
C LYS A 222 16.77 1.98 -0.59
N ILE A 223 16.68 1.25 -1.71
CA ILE A 223 17.50 0.04 -1.86
C ILE A 223 18.90 0.43 -2.33
N THR A 224 19.91 -0.03 -1.60
CA THR A 224 21.33 0.01 -1.99
C THR A 224 21.70 -0.99 -3.10
N HIS A 225 20.76 -1.78 -3.62
CA HIS A 225 21.00 -2.82 -4.63
C HIS A 225 20.59 -2.34 -6.04
N PRO A 226 21.51 -2.30 -7.02
CA PRO A 226 21.26 -1.76 -8.36
C PRO A 226 20.10 -2.43 -9.12
N ALA A 227 19.81 -3.69 -8.84
CA ALA A 227 18.71 -4.43 -9.48
C ALA A 227 17.32 -4.12 -8.89
N GLY A 228 17.26 -3.36 -7.79
CA GLY A 228 16.04 -2.98 -7.09
C GLY A 228 15.88 -1.46 -7.03
N CYS A 229 16.21 -0.73 -8.08
CA CYS A 229 15.85 0.68 -8.19
C CYS A 229 14.58 0.87 -9.04
N PHE A 230 13.87 1.97 -8.83
CA PHE A 230 12.62 2.29 -9.53
C PHE A 230 12.81 2.27 -11.06
N SER A 231 13.98 2.69 -11.53
CA SER A 231 14.40 2.61 -12.94
C SER A 231 14.29 1.21 -13.53
N GLN A 232 14.74 0.20 -12.79
CA GLN A 232 14.71 -1.18 -13.24
C GLN A 232 13.28 -1.71 -13.25
N PHE A 233 12.46 -1.30 -12.29
CA PHE A 233 11.02 -1.60 -12.27
C PHE A 233 10.31 -1.03 -13.51
N MET A 234 10.56 0.24 -13.86
CA MET A 234 10.03 0.86 -15.07
C MET A 234 10.48 0.16 -16.35
N LYS A 235 11.78 -0.13 -16.48
CA LYS A 235 12.34 -0.87 -17.63
C LYS A 235 11.78 -2.28 -17.73
N PHE A 236 11.53 -2.92 -16.59
CA PHE A 236 11.08 -4.30 -16.53
C PHE A 236 9.64 -4.46 -17.02
N PHE A 237 8.73 -3.52 -16.71
CA PHE A 237 7.35 -3.54 -17.22
C PHE A 237 7.16 -2.82 -18.56
N GLY A 238 8.01 -1.83 -18.87
CA GLY A 238 7.85 -0.99 -20.05
C GLY A 238 6.48 -0.32 -20.07
N GLU A 239 5.80 -0.34 -21.21
CA GLU A 239 4.45 0.24 -21.38
C GLU A 239 3.39 -0.43 -20.47
N HIS A 240 3.59 -1.70 -20.10
CA HIS A 240 2.66 -2.45 -19.23
C HIS A 240 2.64 -1.91 -17.79
N ILE A 241 3.55 -0.99 -17.44
CA ILE A 241 3.49 -0.28 -16.17
C ILE A 241 2.15 0.44 -16.00
N PHE A 242 1.53 0.91 -17.09
CA PHE A 242 0.23 1.59 -17.03
C PHE A 242 -0.93 0.62 -16.81
N ALA A 243 -0.81 -0.63 -17.24
CA ALA A 243 -1.77 -1.67 -16.84
C ALA A 243 -1.68 -1.93 -15.33
N LEU A 244 -0.45 -2.04 -14.79
CA LEU A 244 -0.24 -2.18 -13.34
C LEU A 244 -0.76 -0.97 -12.57
N TRP A 245 -0.45 0.25 -13.02
CA TRP A 245 -0.94 1.51 -12.47
C TRP A 245 -2.47 1.56 -12.37
N LYS A 246 -3.19 1.16 -13.43
CA LYS A 246 -4.66 1.08 -13.41
C LYS A 246 -5.15 0.14 -12.30
N TYR A 247 -4.55 -1.03 -12.11
CA TYR A 247 -4.94 -1.94 -11.03
C TYR A 247 -4.65 -1.39 -9.64
N VAL A 248 -3.54 -0.67 -9.48
CA VAL A 248 -3.19 0.00 -8.23
C VAL A 248 -4.24 1.06 -7.89
N LEU A 249 -4.60 1.91 -8.87
CA LEU A 249 -5.63 2.92 -8.68
C LEU A 249 -7.02 2.33 -8.42
N LEU A 250 -7.35 1.17 -8.99
CA LEU A 250 -8.62 0.50 -8.71
C LEU A 250 -8.63 -0.27 -7.36
N GLY A 251 -7.57 -0.13 -6.56
CA GLY A 251 -7.46 -0.77 -5.25
C GLY A 251 -7.50 -2.30 -5.29
N LYS A 252 -6.93 -2.91 -6.33
CA LYS A 252 -6.95 -4.37 -6.48
C LYS A 252 -5.97 -5.07 -5.56
N ARG A 253 -6.26 -6.34 -5.25
CA ARG A 253 -5.37 -7.26 -4.53
C ARG A 253 -4.35 -7.81 -5.52
N ILE A 254 -3.10 -7.37 -5.42
CA ILE A 254 -2.01 -7.68 -6.36
C ILE A 254 -0.96 -8.55 -5.65
N ILE A 255 -0.65 -9.71 -6.23
CA ILE A 255 0.45 -10.59 -5.77
C ILE A 255 1.54 -10.66 -6.84
N PHE A 256 2.77 -10.34 -6.45
CA PHE A 256 3.98 -10.63 -7.22
C PHE A 256 4.56 -11.98 -6.80
N PHE A 257 4.67 -12.91 -7.75
CA PHE A 257 5.39 -14.15 -7.54
C PHE A 257 6.82 -14.03 -8.06
N SER A 258 7.77 -14.53 -7.26
CA SER A 258 9.15 -14.74 -7.67
C SER A 258 9.83 -15.72 -6.73
N PRO A 259 10.66 -16.66 -7.23
CA PRO A 259 11.60 -17.34 -6.35
C PRO A 259 12.59 -16.33 -5.71
N PRO A 260 13.26 -16.68 -4.61
CA PRO A 260 14.32 -15.86 -4.03
C PRO A 260 15.40 -15.48 -5.08
N PRO A 261 16.00 -14.27 -5.02
CA PRO A 261 15.96 -13.31 -3.91
C PRO A 261 14.69 -12.47 -3.85
N ILE A 262 14.07 -12.40 -2.68
CA ILE A 262 12.76 -11.76 -2.49
C ILE A 262 12.87 -10.27 -2.14
N GLY A 263 14.01 -9.82 -1.61
CA GLY A 263 14.21 -8.41 -1.23
C GLY A 263 13.99 -7.43 -2.39
N VAL A 264 14.49 -7.78 -3.57
CA VAL A 264 14.28 -7.00 -4.80
C VAL A 264 12.79 -6.91 -5.16
N VAL A 265 12.03 -7.96 -4.91
CA VAL A 265 10.59 -8.04 -5.22
C VAL A 265 9.76 -7.28 -4.20
N CYS A 266 10.17 -7.27 -2.92
CA CYS A 266 9.58 -6.42 -1.90
C CYS A 266 9.63 -4.94 -2.30
N TYR A 267 10.70 -4.51 -2.98
CA TYR A 267 10.74 -3.15 -3.50
C TYR A 267 9.92 -2.95 -4.75
N ARG A 268 9.73 -3.96 -5.61
CA ARG A 268 8.73 -3.86 -6.69
C ARG A 268 7.32 -3.63 -6.12
N VAL A 269 7.00 -4.25 -4.98
CA VAL A 269 5.76 -3.99 -4.23
C VAL A 269 5.70 -2.53 -3.78
N TYR A 270 6.77 -1.99 -3.21
CA TYR A 270 6.86 -0.57 -2.85
C TYR A 270 6.70 0.35 -4.08
N CYS A 271 7.45 0.15 -5.17
CA CYS A 271 7.30 0.94 -6.39
C CYS A 271 5.87 0.89 -6.93
N ALA A 272 5.23 -0.28 -6.91
CA ALA A 272 3.84 -0.44 -7.32
C ALA A 272 2.89 0.39 -6.44
N CYS A 273 3.13 0.48 -5.12
CA CYS A 273 2.36 1.37 -4.24
C CYS A 273 2.56 2.84 -4.66
N CYS A 274 3.80 3.26 -4.94
CA CYS A 274 4.09 4.64 -5.36
C CYS A 274 3.37 5.06 -6.64
N LEU A 275 3.02 4.12 -7.53
CA LEU A 275 2.22 4.42 -8.73
C LEU A 275 0.83 5.00 -8.38
N GLY A 276 0.28 4.66 -7.22
CA GLY A 276 -1.05 5.08 -6.77
C GLY A 276 -1.06 6.36 -5.92
N ASN A 277 0.09 6.96 -5.64
CA ASN A 277 0.17 8.13 -4.75
C ASN A 277 -0.55 9.35 -5.33
N HIS A 278 -1.29 10.09 -4.49
CA HIS A 278 -1.97 11.33 -4.87
C HIS A 278 -2.18 12.25 -3.65
N ASN A 279 -2.29 13.56 -3.87
CA ASN A 279 -2.37 14.57 -2.81
C ASN A 279 -3.80 14.92 -2.35
N LEU A 280 -4.80 14.15 -2.78
CA LEU A 280 -6.20 14.43 -2.47
C LEU A 280 -6.60 13.90 -1.10
N HIS A 281 -6.51 14.76 -0.08
CA HIS A 281 -6.98 14.52 1.29
C HIS A 281 -8.49 14.71 1.45
N SER A 282 -9.30 14.22 0.51
CA SER A 282 -10.74 14.09 0.75
C SER A 282 -10.99 12.80 1.53
N ALA A 283 -11.80 12.85 2.60
CA ALA A 283 -12.17 11.68 3.42
C ALA A 283 -12.78 10.52 2.61
N LEU A 284 -13.21 10.79 1.37
CA LEU A 284 -13.73 9.79 0.43
C LEU A 284 -12.62 8.99 -0.29
N MET A 285 -11.38 9.51 -0.36
CA MET A 285 -10.31 9.02 -1.25
C MET A 285 -9.07 8.51 -0.51
N SER A 286 -9.09 8.39 0.82
CA SER A 286 -7.91 8.02 1.64
C SER A 286 -7.47 6.54 1.56
N GLN A 287 -7.71 5.87 0.43
CA GLN A 287 -7.30 4.49 0.19
C GLN A 287 -5.89 4.47 -0.44
N GLU A 288 -4.89 4.95 0.30
CA GLU A 288 -3.51 4.83 -0.14
C GLU A 288 -3.11 3.35 -0.21
N PRO A 289 -2.46 2.91 -1.31
CA PRO A 289 -2.04 1.52 -1.45
C PRO A 289 -0.97 1.20 -0.39
N LYS A 290 -1.29 0.30 0.52
CA LYS A 290 -0.37 -0.14 1.57
C LYS A 290 0.40 -1.39 1.12
N PRO A 291 1.74 -1.40 1.21
CA PRO A 291 2.52 -2.59 0.90
C PRO A 291 2.33 -3.60 2.04
N GLN A 292 1.92 -4.83 1.72
CA GLN A 292 2.02 -5.98 2.63
C GLN A 292 3.39 -6.66 2.53
N PHE A 293 4.17 -6.32 1.50
CA PHE A 293 5.47 -6.91 1.19
C PHE A 293 5.41 -8.44 1.15
N TYR A 294 6.35 -9.15 1.76
CA TYR A 294 6.41 -10.60 1.70
C TYR A 294 5.28 -11.27 2.49
N VAL A 295 4.55 -12.15 1.80
CA VAL A 295 3.48 -12.99 2.34
C VAL A 295 3.72 -14.46 1.97
N ASN A 296 3.24 -15.35 2.83
CA ASN A 296 3.37 -16.80 2.67
C ASN A 296 2.03 -17.51 3.00
N VAL A 297 2.01 -18.85 2.96
CA VAL A 297 0.82 -19.64 3.27
C VAL A 297 0.20 -19.38 4.65
N ALA A 298 0.98 -18.89 5.63
CA ALA A 298 0.45 -18.55 6.95
C ALA A 298 -0.38 -17.26 6.93
N ASP A 299 -0.27 -16.43 5.89
CA ASP A 299 -1.00 -15.19 5.74
C ASP A 299 -2.35 -15.33 5.01
N ILE A 300 -2.70 -16.54 4.55
CA ILE A 300 -3.87 -16.76 3.70
C ILE A 300 -5.15 -16.24 4.34
N ASP A 301 -5.37 -16.55 5.61
CA ASP A 301 -6.58 -16.14 6.32
C ASP A 301 -6.69 -14.61 6.44
N THR A 302 -5.56 -13.93 6.64
CA THR A 302 -5.48 -12.47 6.65
C THR A 302 -5.81 -11.92 5.26
N LEU A 303 -5.17 -12.45 4.21
CA LEU A 303 -5.34 -11.97 2.82
C LEU A 303 -6.76 -12.15 2.29
N GLU A 304 -7.51 -13.16 2.77
CA GLU A 304 -8.92 -13.34 2.41
C GLU A 304 -9.82 -12.22 2.91
N THR A 305 -9.44 -11.57 4.02
CA THR A 305 -10.21 -10.48 4.62
C THR A 305 -9.85 -9.10 4.11
N GLU A 306 -8.66 -8.95 3.50
CA GLU A 306 -8.17 -7.68 3.00
C GLU A 306 -8.88 -7.27 1.70
N VAL A 307 -9.31 -6.01 1.64
CA VAL A 307 -10.02 -5.46 0.47
C VAL A 307 -9.04 -5.05 -0.64
N GLN A 308 -7.88 -4.51 -0.24
CA GLN A 308 -6.83 -4.01 -1.12
C GLN A 308 -5.49 -4.35 -0.50
N TYR A 309 -4.56 -4.87 -1.31
CA TYR A 309 -3.17 -5.01 -0.91
C TYR A 309 -2.25 -5.18 -2.11
N ILE A 310 -0.98 -4.87 -1.91
CA ILE A 310 0.10 -5.25 -2.82
C ILE A 310 1.13 -6.05 -2.04
N ALA A 311 1.40 -7.27 -2.48
CA ALA A 311 2.26 -8.21 -1.78
C ALA A 311 3.16 -8.99 -2.75
N CYS A 312 4.20 -9.65 -2.23
CA CYS A 312 5.01 -10.60 -2.97
C CYS A 312 5.14 -11.93 -2.24
N THR A 313 5.38 -13.01 -2.98
CA THR A 313 5.54 -14.35 -2.40
C THR A 313 6.51 -15.19 -3.21
N THR A 314 7.14 -16.14 -2.53
CA THR A 314 7.98 -17.19 -3.15
C THR A 314 7.19 -18.48 -3.41
N GLU A 315 5.93 -18.53 -3.02
CA GLU A 315 5.15 -19.77 -2.98
C GLU A 315 4.19 -19.87 -4.17
N LYS A 316 4.50 -20.78 -5.09
CA LYS A 316 3.71 -20.97 -6.33
C LYS A 316 2.28 -21.43 -6.07
N ILE A 317 1.95 -21.91 -4.86
CA ILE A 317 0.58 -22.27 -4.47
C ILE A 317 -0.42 -21.12 -4.67
N PHE A 318 0.03 -19.87 -4.50
CA PHE A 318 -0.82 -18.70 -4.73
C PHE A 318 -1.34 -18.66 -6.16
N GLU A 319 -0.60 -19.11 -7.18
CA GLU A 319 -1.10 -19.17 -8.57
C GLU A 319 -2.42 -19.94 -8.70
N THR A 320 -2.58 -21.01 -7.92
CA THR A 320 -3.79 -21.84 -7.93
C THR A 320 -4.93 -21.30 -7.06
N LYS A 321 -4.61 -20.54 -6.00
CA LYS A 321 -5.58 -19.98 -5.05
C LYS A 321 -6.13 -18.63 -5.52
N ARG A 322 -6.89 -18.67 -6.62
CA ARG A 322 -7.41 -17.49 -7.35
C ARG A 322 -8.38 -16.60 -6.55
N SER A 323 -8.89 -17.07 -5.41
CA SER A 323 -9.74 -16.26 -4.51
C SER A 323 -8.96 -15.20 -3.74
N LEU A 324 -7.65 -15.40 -3.55
CA LEU A 324 -6.82 -14.56 -2.69
C LEU A 324 -6.50 -13.22 -3.33
N TYR A 325 -6.38 -13.15 -4.65
CA TYR A 325 -5.95 -11.96 -5.38
C TYR A 325 -6.84 -11.68 -6.59
N ASP A 326 -6.77 -10.45 -7.07
CA ASP A 326 -7.42 -10.04 -8.32
C ASP A 326 -6.42 -10.03 -9.48
N VAL A 327 -5.14 -9.73 -9.18
CA VAL A 327 -4.04 -9.67 -10.15
C VAL A 327 -2.85 -10.49 -9.65
N TYR A 328 -2.32 -11.34 -10.53
CA TYR A 328 -1.11 -12.13 -10.29
C TYR A 328 -0.03 -11.75 -11.30
N VAL A 329 1.13 -11.40 -10.79
CA VAL A 329 2.28 -10.99 -11.57
C VAL A 329 3.37 -12.04 -11.45
N ASP A 330 3.67 -12.71 -12.56
CA ASP A 330 4.79 -13.65 -12.65
C ASP A 330 5.78 -13.14 -13.70
N ASN A 331 6.96 -12.74 -13.24
CA ASN A 331 7.92 -12.00 -14.03
C ASN A 331 7.24 -10.73 -14.62
N GLN A 332 7.18 -10.58 -15.95
CA GLN A 332 6.52 -9.44 -16.62
C GLN A 332 5.05 -9.71 -16.96
N ASN A 333 4.55 -10.93 -16.70
CA ASN A 333 3.20 -11.32 -17.07
C ASN A 333 2.22 -10.88 -15.98
N ILE A 334 1.41 -9.88 -16.30
CA ILE A 334 0.31 -9.43 -15.46
C ILE A 334 -0.93 -10.20 -15.89
N THR A 335 -1.52 -10.96 -14.98
CA THR A 335 -2.69 -11.80 -15.27
C THR A 335 -3.81 -11.54 -14.28
N SER A 336 -5.05 -11.64 -14.74
CA SER A 336 -6.23 -11.61 -13.89
C SER A 336 -7.20 -12.71 -14.29
N HIS A 337 -7.91 -13.26 -13.30
CA HIS A 337 -8.96 -14.26 -13.52
C HIS A 337 -10.31 -13.62 -13.80
N SER A 338 -10.51 -12.37 -13.38
CA SER A 338 -11.76 -11.64 -13.60
C SER A 338 -11.85 -11.13 -15.04
N PRO A 339 -12.93 -11.41 -15.78
CA PRO A 339 -13.09 -10.95 -17.16
C PRO A 339 -13.05 -9.42 -17.27
N ASN A 340 -13.69 -8.70 -16.33
CA ASN A 340 -13.74 -7.23 -16.31
C ASN A 340 -12.36 -6.58 -16.08
N LEU A 341 -11.42 -7.33 -15.51
CA LEU A 341 -10.06 -6.88 -15.28
C LEU A 341 -9.15 -7.21 -16.45
N LYS A 342 -9.39 -8.30 -17.18
CA LYS A 342 -8.59 -8.67 -18.35
C LYS A 342 -8.56 -7.58 -19.43
N ASP A 343 -9.66 -6.86 -19.60
CA ASP A 343 -9.74 -5.73 -20.54
C ASP A 343 -8.76 -4.60 -20.19
N LEU A 344 -8.37 -4.47 -18.91
CA LEU A 344 -7.42 -3.47 -18.43
C LEU A 344 -5.96 -3.82 -18.72
N LEU A 345 -5.69 -5.05 -19.20
CA LEU A 345 -4.33 -5.49 -19.56
C LEU A 345 -3.85 -4.90 -20.88
N SER A 346 -4.77 -4.49 -21.76
CA SER A 346 -4.38 -3.91 -23.05
C SER A 346 -3.78 -2.51 -22.85
N VAL A 347 -2.58 -2.32 -23.37
CA VAL A 347 -1.91 -1.01 -23.43
C VAL A 347 -2.64 -0.12 -24.45
N SER A 348 -3.15 1.02 -24.01
CA SER A 348 -3.80 2.00 -24.88
C SER A 348 -2.78 2.92 -25.57
N ASP A 349 -3.19 3.65 -26.60
CA ASP A 349 -2.30 4.64 -27.23
C ASP A 349 -1.95 5.78 -26.25
N ALA A 350 -2.87 6.14 -25.35
CA ALA A 350 -2.61 7.07 -24.27
C ALA A 350 -1.53 6.56 -23.30
N ASP A 351 -1.49 5.25 -23.01
CA ASP A 351 -0.44 4.64 -22.20
C ASP A 351 0.94 4.70 -22.87
N ARG A 352 1.00 4.45 -24.18
CA ARG A 352 2.24 4.60 -24.97
C ARG A 352 2.75 6.03 -24.96
N ASP A 353 1.85 6.99 -25.15
CA ASP A 353 2.19 8.42 -25.11
C ASP A 353 2.70 8.85 -23.73
N LYS A 354 2.05 8.39 -22.65
CA LYS A 354 2.51 8.65 -21.28
C LYS A 354 3.89 8.03 -21.04
N PHE A 355 4.12 6.79 -21.47
CA PHE A 355 5.41 6.13 -21.33
C PHE A 355 6.50 6.88 -22.09
N GLN A 356 6.24 7.29 -23.34
CA GLN A 356 7.19 8.04 -24.14
C GLN A 356 7.52 9.41 -23.52
N LYS A 357 6.53 10.12 -22.97
CA LYS A 357 6.75 11.38 -22.24
C LYS A 357 7.67 11.18 -21.04
N LEU A 358 7.44 10.13 -20.25
CA LEU A 358 8.26 9.79 -19.09
C LEU A 358 9.71 9.49 -19.48
N ILE A 359 9.93 8.70 -20.53
CA ILE A 359 11.27 8.41 -21.05
C ILE A 359 11.94 9.68 -21.59
N ASN A 360 11.21 10.56 -22.27
CA ASN A 360 11.75 11.81 -22.77
C ASN A 360 12.17 12.75 -21.63
N GLN A 361 11.35 12.87 -20.58
CA GLN A 361 11.69 13.66 -19.38
C GLN A 361 12.96 13.13 -18.72
N ARG A 362 13.07 11.82 -18.53
CA ARG A 362 14.29 11.18 -18.03
C ARG A 362 15.53 11.51 -18.86
N ASN A 363 15.43 11.40 -20.18
CA ASN A 363 16.56 11.67 -21.06
C ASN A 363 16.99 13.15 -21.02
N GLN A 364 16.03 14.07 -20.87
CA GLN A 364 16.32 15.50 -20.71
C GLN A 364 17.06 15.79 -19.40
N GLU A 365 16.63 15.18 -18.30
CA GLU A 365 17.29 15.34 -17.00
C GLU A 365 18.72 14.76 -17.01
N ILE A 366 18.92 13.57 -17.61
CA ILE A 366 20.25 12.98 -17.83
C ILE A 366 21.15 13.91 -18.64
N PHE A 367 20.64 14.49 -19.72
CA PHE A 367 21.39 15.41 -20.56
C PHE A 367 21.78 16.69 -19.78
N SER A 368 20.84 17.25 -19.00
CA SER A 368 21.11 18.44 -18.19
C SER A 368 22.18 18.21 -17.12
N MET A 369 22.17 17.04 -16.48
CA MET A 369 23.18 16.65 -15.49
C MET A 369 24.57 16.55 -16.13
N GLN A 370 24.67 15.97 -17.33
CA GLN A 370 25.95 15.81 -18.05
C GLN A 370 26.55 17.15 -18.51
N GLU A 371 25.71 18.11 -18.91
CA GLU A 371 26.14 19.41 -19.42
C GLU A 371 26.44 20.43 -18.30
N PHE A 372 25.62 20.47 -17.26
CA PHE A 372 25.66 21.53 -16.23
C PHE A 372 26.25 21.09 -14.89
N GLY A 373 26.50 19.78 -14.69
CA GLY A 373 27.08 19.25 -13.46
C GLY A 373 26.18 19.39 -12.23
N ASP A 374 24.88 19.56 -12.43
CA ASP A 374 23.90 19.65 -11.34
C ASP A 374 23.72 18.31 -10.60
N ARG A 375 23.09 18.40 -9.42
CA ARG A 375 22.86 17.32 -8.42
C ARG A 375 22.56 15.94 -9.04
N GLU A 376 22.98 14.88 -8.33
CA GLU A 376 22.64 13.49 -8.68
C GLU A 376 21.13 13.34 -8.98
N LEU A 377 20.81 12.69 -10.09
CA LEU A 377 19.44 12.44 -10.50
C LEU A 377 18.77 11.45 -9.55
N ASP A 378 17.77 11.93 -8.82
CA ASP A 378 16.86 11.06 -8.09
C ASP A 378 15.76 10.56 -9.05
N GLU A 379 16.04 9.46 -9.74
CA GLU A 379 15.07 8.84 -10.65
C GLU A 379 13.80 8.37 -9.91
N GLU A 380 13.89 8.02 -8.62
CA GLU A 380 12.74 7.59 -7.83
C GLU A 380 11.77 8.75 -7.59
N ASP A 381 12.28 9.91 -7.19
CA ASP A 381 11.48 11.13 -7.06
C ASP A 381 10.86 11.53 -8.40
N MET A 382 11.62 11.49 -9.50
CA MET A 382 11.09 11.82 -10.83
C MET A 382 9.93 10.90 -11.23
N PHE A 383 10.08 9.58 -11.11
CA PHE A 383 9.00 8.65 -11.47
C PHE A 383 7.80 8.81 -10.56
N THR A 384 8.01 8.95 -9.25
CA THR A 384 6.92 9.09 -8.29
C THR A 384 6.15 10.39 -8.52
N ASN A 385 6.84 11.50 -8.79
CA ASN A 385 6.22 12.78 -9.11
C ASN A 385 5.41 12.71 -10.42
N PHE A 386 5.91 12.03 -11.45
CA PHE A 386 5.18 11.84 -12.69
C PHE A 386 3.83 11.14 -12.46
N PHE A 387 3.83 10.01 -11.76
CA PHE A 387 2.59 9.27 -11.47
C PHE A 387 1.66 10.07 -10.54
N MET A 388 2.21 10.76 -9.54
CA MET A 388 1.44 11.63 -8.66
C MET A 388 0.74 12.76 -9.42
N GLU A 389 1.41 13.40 -10.38
CA GLU A 389 0.80 14.42 -11.23
C GLU A 389 -0.31 13.83 -12.10
N GLN A 390 -0.10 12.66 -12.69
CA GLN A 390 -1.14 11.96 -13.45
C GLN A 390 -2.37 11.65 -12.58
N ASN A 391 -2.15 11.13 -11.37
CA ASN A 391 -3.21 10.77 -10.45
C ASN A 391 -3.99 12.01 -9.98
N ASN A 392 -3.28 13.07 -9.58
CA ASN A 392 -3.90 14.32 -9.16
C ASN A 392 -4.75 14.91 -10.28
N ARG A 393 -4.26 14.90 -11.51
CA ARG A 393 -4.99 15.39 -12.69
C ARG A 393 -6.23 14.56 -12.98
N LEU A 394 -6.13 13.23 -12.90
CA LEU A 394 -7.25 12.30 -13.06
C LEU A 394 -8.36 12.57 -12.04
N PHE A 395 -8.02 12.55 -10.75
CA PHE A 395 -9.00 12.73 -9.69
C PHE A 395 -9.55 14.16 -9.60
N GLN A 396 -8.71 15.19 -9.83
CA GLN A 396 -9.19 16.57 -9.85
C GLN A 396 -10.23 16.78 -10.96
N THR A 397 -9.96 16.27 -12.17
CA THR A 397 -10.92 16.35 -13.27
C THR A 397 -12.24 15.64 -12.92
N LEU A 398 -12.16 14.46 -12.30
CA LEU A 398 -13.35 13.72 -11.86
C LEU A 398 -14.17 14.49 -10.81
N ILE A 399 -13.50 15.12 -9.85
CA ILE A 399 -14.14 15.94 -8.81
C ILE A 399 -14.81 17.17 -9.46
N ASP A 400 -14.12 17.86 -10.35
CA ASP A 400 -14.63 19.06 -11.04
C ASP A 400 -15.88 18.70 -11.88
N VAL A 401 -15.87 17.57 -12.58
CA VAL A 401 -17.03 17.08 -13.33
C VAL A 401 -18.16 16.68 -12.38
N SER A 402 -17.88 16.02 -11.25
CA SER A 402 -18.93 15.66 -10.28
C SER A 402 -19.61 16.89 -9.66
N ALA A 403 -18.89 18.01 -9.56
CA ALA A 403 -19.38 19.29 -9.08
C ALA A 403 -20.09 20.13 -10.16
N SER A 404 -20.00 19.74 -11.44
CA SER A 404 -20.69 20.43 -12.53
C SER A 404 -22.20 20.17 -12.49
N GLN A 405 -22.97 21.01 -13.21
CA GLN A 405 -24.43 20.89 -13.24
C GLN A 405 -24.91 19.64 -13.98
N ASP A 406 -24.20 19.24 -15.03
CA ASP A 406 -24.54 18.14 -15.91
C ASP A 406 -23.93 16.81 -15.46
N ARG A 407 -22.82 16.84 -14.71
CA ARG A 407 -22.06 15.66 -14.26
C ARG A 407 -21.66 14.73 -15.41
N GLN A 408 -21.51 15.27 -16.61
CA GLN A 408 -21.24 14.49 -17.82
C GLN A 408 -19.73 14.40 -18.08
N LEU A 409 -19.24 13.16 -18.14
CA LEU A 409 -17.87 12.88 -18.49
C LEU A 409 -17.76 12.63 -20.00
N THR A 410 -17.02 13.48 -20.69
CA THR A 410 -16.85 13.49 -22.16
C THR A 410 -15.50 12.89 -22.57
N SER A 411 -15.34 12.58 -23.86
CA SER A 411 -14.07 12.16 -24.43
C SER A 411 -12.95 13.20 -24.26
N ASP A 412 -13.29 14.49 -24.23
CA ASP A 412 -12.31 15.55 -23.97
C ASP A 412 -11.84 15.54 -22.52
N HIS A 413 -12.73 15.28 -21.55
CA HIS A 413 -12.33 15.05 -20.17
C HIS A 413 -11.38 13.84 -20.07
N MET A 414 -11.67 12.73 -20.76
CA MET A 414 -10.79 11.55 -20.77
C MET A 414 -9.38 11.85 -21.30
N LYS A 415 -9.29 12.54 -22.45
CA LYS A 415 -8.00 12.98 -23.00
C LYS A 415 -7.27 13.95 -22.06
N CYS A 416 -8.02 14.85 -21.43
CA CYS A 416 -7.50 15.75 -20.41
C CYS A 416 -7.02 15.01 -19.16
N MET A 417 -7.40 13.76 -18.91
CA MET A 417 -6.86 12.94 -17.82
C MET A 417 -5.71 12.03 -18.28
N GLY A 418 -5.29 12.11 -19.56
CA GLY A 418 -4.29 11.20 -20.12
C GLY A 418 -4.79 9.78 -20.33
N LEU A 419 -6.11 9.62 -20.55
CA LEU A 419 -6.78 8.35 -20.80
C LEU A 419 -7.25 8.27 -22.26
N ASP A 420 -7.27 7.06 -22.81
CA ASP A 420 -7.87 6.77 -24.10
C ASP A 420 -9.40 6.68 -23.97
N PRO A 421 -10.19 7.46 -24.74
CA PRO A 421 -11.65 7.48 -24.63
C PRO A 421 -12.35 6.13 -24.86
N VAL A 422 -11.71 5.22 -25.60
CA VAL A 422 -12.29 3.92 -25.97
C VAL A 422 -11.68 2.81 -25.10
N GLY A 423 -10.35 2.69 -25.10
CA GLY A 423 -9.60 1.66 -24.40
C GLY A 423 -9.66 1.78 -22.87
N ASP A 424 -9.68 3.00 -22.34
CA ASP A 424 -9.66 3.24 -20.89
C ASP A 424 -11.06 3.50 -20.31
N ARG A 425 -12.11 3.30 -21.10
CA ARG A 425 -13.50 3.47 -20.66
C ARG A 425 -13.86 2.52 -19.52
N SER A 426 -13.49 1.24 -19.63
CA SER A 426 -13.76 0.24 -18.59
C SER A 426 -13.02 0.57 -17.28
N PHE A 427 -11.77 1.02 -17.39
CA PHE A 427 -10.98 1.50 -16.26
C PHE A 427 -11.70 2.65 -15.55
N LEU A 428 -12.11 3.66 -16.31
CA LEU A 428 -12.72 4.86 -15.75
C LEU A 428 -14.06 4.57 -15.07
N MET A 429 -14.89 3.71 -15.66
CA MET A 429 -16.15 3.26 -15.05
C MET A 429 -15.91 2.59 -13.70
N GLN A 430 -14.95 1.67 -13.63
CA GLN A 430 -14.60 0.97 -12.38
C GLN A 430 -14.00 1.92 -11.36
N LEU A 431 -13.20 2.90 -11.79
CA LEU A 431 -12.59 3.89 -10.91
C LEU A 431 -13.65 4.75 -10.23
N VAL A 432 -14.58 5.29 -11.02
CA VAL A 432 -15.71 6.09 -10.54
C VAL A 432 -16.56 5.31 -9.55
N GLU A 433 -16.84 4.02 -9.83
CA GLU A 433 -17.57 3.14 -8.92
C GLU A 433 -16.79 2.87 -7.61
N THR A 434 -15.49 2.55 -7.72
CA THR A 434 -14.62 2.21 -6.57
C THR A 434 -14.54 3.37 -5.59
N TYR A 435 -14.44 4.60 -6.10
CA TYR A 435 -14.31 5.80 -5.29
C TYR A 435 -15.67 6.50 -5.02
N GLY A 436 -16.79 5.95 -5.52
CA GLY A 436 -18.12 6.51 -5.30
C GLY A 436 -18.32 7.92 -5.86
N ILE A 437 -17.65 8.24 -6.98
CA ILE A 437 -17.73 9.54 -7.63
C ILE A 437 -19.02 9.60 -8.47
N ASP A 438 -19.82 10.66 -8.34
CA ASP A 438 -21.09 10.77 -9.05
C ASP A 438 -20.90 11.48 -10.40
N VAL A 439 -20.60 10.69 -11.45
CA VAL A 439 -20.48 11.16 -12.84
C VAL A 439 -21.15 10.18 -13.82
N MET A 440 -21.71 10.71 -14.91
CA MET A 440 -22.28 9.93 -16.00
C MET A 440 -21.36 9.96 -17.22
N LEU A 441 -20.82 8.81 -17.61
CA LEU A 441 -20.00 8.71 -18.82
C LEU A 441 -20.87 8.77 -20.07
N MET A 442 -20.61 9.76 -20.93
CA MET A 442 -21.25 9.85 -22.23
C MET A 442 -20.77 8.69 -23.12
N VAL A 443 -21.71 7.99 -23.74
CA VAL A 443 -21.40 7.10 -24.86
C VAL A 443 -21.35 7.99 -26.09
N ASP A 444 -20.15 8.29 -26.58
CA ASP A 444 -20.02 8.84 -27.93
C ASP A 444 -20.48 7.72 -28.87
N ASN A 445 -21.76 7.79 -29.23
CA ASN A 445 -22.34 6.86 -30.18
C ASN A 445 -21.66 7.16 -31.53
N PRO A 446 -20.89 6.22 -32.13
CA PRO A 446 -20.28 6.49 -33.41
C PRO A 446 -21.36 6.34 -34.48
N CYS A 447 -22.25 7.33 -34.65
CA CYS A 447 -23.16 7.44 -35.78
C CYS A 447 -23.87 8.81 -35.81
N CYS A 448 -23.49 9.65 -36.76
CA CYS A 448 -24.30 9.83 -37.98
C CYS A 448 -23.37 10.26 -39.13
N PRO A 449 -23.28 9.50 -40.23
CA PRO A 449 -22.70 10.04 -41.46
C PRO A 449 -23.60 11.18 -41.95
N ARG A 450 -23.00 12.33 -42.25
CA ARG A 450 -23.68 13.41 -42.99
C ARG A 450 -23.78 13.06 -44.46
#